data_AF-A0A7S1CX39-F1
#
_entry.id   AF-A0A7S1CX39-F1
#
_cell.length_a   1.000
_cell.length_b   1.000
_cell.length_c   1.000
_cell.angle_alpha   90.00
_cell.angle_beta   90.00
_cell.angle_gamma   90.00
#
_symmetry.space_group_name_H-M   'P 1'
#
loop_
_entity.id
_entity.type
_entity.pdbx_description
1 polymer ?
#
loop_
_entity_poly.entity_id
_entity_poly.type
_entity_poly.pdbx_seq_one_letter_code
_entity_poly.pdbx_strand_id
1 'polypeptide(L)'
;GRGKECYNHTGNRRFRITIDMSLQKYAEAETKLQKSLIVMSIVDMFRSNSPLGGGFVRQDRSSGLWYEIGDEAAREKVGQTIRETLVQQDPEKRAKKRIKRALNKARKAQKKPSLLDDSAVSESESSSSSCRPIHPLAKAGPTYTEADEMLAAIPPQLVLESSRDWFKPKAQCESDTS
;
A
#
# COMPACT_ATOMS: atom_id res chain seq x y z
N GLY A 1 1.68 -2.96 -9.01
CA GLY A 1 1.02 -3.98 -9.84
C GLY A 1 0.65 -5.23 -9.03
N ARG A 2 -0.09 -6.16 -9.64
CA ARG A 2 -0.32 -7.52 -9.10
C ARG A 2 0.57 -8.49 -9.88
N GLY A 3 1.18 -9.45 -9.21
CA GLY A 3 2.08 -10.42 -9.84
C GLY A 3 3.45 -10.51 -9.16
N LYS A 4 4.13 -11.65 -9.33
CA LYS A 4 5.41 -11.96 -8.67
C LYS A 4 6.50 -10.97 -9.08
N GLU A 5 6.60 -10.66 -10.37
CA GLU A 5 7.63 -9.76 -10.92
C GLU A 5 7.47 -8.34 -10.40
N CYS A 6 6.27 -7.76 -10.49
CA CYS A 6 5.96 -6.48 -9.86
C CYS A 6 6.28 -6.48 -8.37
N TYR A 7 5.92 -7.54 -7.62
CA TYR A 7 6.20 -7.60 -6.18
C TYR A 7 7.69 -7.62 -5.85
N ASN A 8 8.51 -8.22 -6.75
CA ASN A 8 9.93 -8.42 -6.55
C ASN A 8 10.81 -7.29 -7.12
N HIS A 9 10.21 -6.34 -7.84
CA HIS A 9 10.89 -5.20 -8.40
C HIS A 9 11.61 -4.38 -7.31
N THR A 10 12.83 -3.94 -7.58
CA THR A 10 13.69 -3.24 -6.61
C THR A 10 12.99 -2.03 -5.97
N GLY A 11 12.33 -1.21 -6.78
CA GLY A 11 11.54 -0.07 -6.28
C GLY A 11 10.40 -0.49 -5.35
N ASN A 12 9.70 -1.58 -5.66
CA ASN A 12 8.60 -2.08 -4.83
C ASN A 12 9.07 -2.75 -3.53
N ARG A 13 10.30 -3.29 -3.50
CA ARG A 13 10.91 -3.75 -2.25
C ARG A 13 11.30 -2.57 -1.36
N ARG A 14 12.00 -1.58 -1.92
CA ARG A 14 12.35 -0.34 -1.22
C ARG A 14 11.10 0.33 -0.65
N PHE A 15 10.03 0.42 -1.46
CA PHE A 15 8.72 0.89 -1.03
C PHE A 15 8.23 0.20 0.25
N ARG A 16 8.18 -1.13 0.29
CA ARG A 16 7.72 -1.85 1.49
C ARG A 16 8.62 -1.62 2.71
N ILE A 17 9.93 -1.59 2.51
CA ILE A 17 10.89 -1.33 3.60
C ILE A 17 10.68 0.09 4.17
N THR A 18 10.53 1.10 3.30
CA THR A 18 10.21 2.47 3.72
C THR A 18 8.90 2.54 4.49
N ILE A 19 7.86 1.83 4.02
CA ILE A 19 6.60 1.71 4.77
C ILE A 19 6.85 1.10 6.15
N ASP A 20 7.53 -0.04 6.22
CA ASP A 20 7.81 -0.75 7.48
C ASP A 20 8.52 0.14 8.51
N MET A 21 9.51 0.94 8.07
CA MET A 21 10.21 1.89 8.93
C MET A 21 9.31 3.05 9.43
N SER A 22 8.30 3.43 8.66
CA SER A 22 7.38 4.53 9.01
C SER A 22 6.19 4.09 9.88
N LEU A 23 5.96 2.79 10.04
CA LEU A 23 4.76 2.25 10.70
C LEU A 23 4.62 2.72 12.14
N GLN A 24 5.71 2.69 12.91
CA GLN A 24 5.69 3.06 14.31
C GLN A 24 5.25 4.53 14.47
N LYS A 25 5.90 5.45 13.75
CA LYS A 25 5.54 6.87 13.75
C LYS A 25 4.09 7.11 13.31
N TYR A 26 3.62 6.36 12.31
CA TYR A 26 2.24 6.45 11.84
C TYR A 26 1.24 5.94 12.89
N ALA A 27 1.59 4.91 13.64
CA ALA A 27 0.77 4.35 14.71
C ALA A 27 0.71 5.27 15.93
N GLU A 28 1.82 5.93 16.27
CA GLU A 28 1.95 6.90 17.36
C GLU A 28 1.29 8.26 17.03
N ALA A 29 1.04 8.55 15.75
CA ALA A 29 0.38 9.79 15.35
C ALA A 29 -1.09 9.85 15.81
N GLU A 30 -1.40 10.81 16.67
CA GLU A 30 -2.74 11.06 17.22
C GLU A 30 -3.65 11.68 16.15
N THR A 31 -3.13 12.67 15.42
CA THR A 31 -3.94 13.50 14.52
C THR A 31 -3.93 13.01 13.07
N LYS A 32 -5.03 13.30 12.36
CA LYS A 32 -5.11 13.06 10.90
C LYS A 32 -4.05 13.84 10.12
N LEU A 33 -3.73 15.06 10.59
CA LEU A 33 -2.72 15.92 9.98
C LEU A 33 -1.33 15.28 10.09
N GLN A 34 -0.92 14.81 11.27
CA GLN A 34 0.36 14.11 11.45
C GLN A 34 0.46 12.87 10.55
N LYS A 35 -0.62 12.09 10.43
CA LYS A 35 -0.68 10.93 9.52
C LYS A 35 -0.52 11.36 8.05
N SER A 36 -1.13 12.48 7.67
CA SER A 36 -0.99 13.06 6.32
C SER A 36 0.46 13.48 6.04
N LEU A 37 1.12 14.15 6.99
CA LEU A 37 2.52 14.57 6.87
C LEU A 37 3.47 13.38 6.69
N ILE A 38 3.24 12.29 7.42
CA ILE A 38 4.04 11.06 7.26
C ILE A 38 3.86 10.48 5.85
N VAL A 39 2.62 10.41 5.37
CA VAL A 39 2.32 9.92 4.01
C VAL A 39 2.98 10.79 2.95
N MET A 40 2.90 12.12 3.10
CA MET A 40 3.50 13.08 2.18
C MET A 40 5.02 12.96 2.16
N SER A 41 5.67 12.91 3.32
CA SER A 41 7.12 12.74 3.45
C SER A 41 7.62 11.48 2.73
N ILE A 42 6.86 10.38 2.78
CA ILE A 42 7.19 9.16 2.04
C ILE A 42 7.09 9.39 0.52
N VAL A 43 6.03 10.06 0.05
CA VAL A 43 5.86 10.36 -1.38
C VAL A 43 7.00 11.24 -1.88
N ASP A 44 7.30 12.33 -1.17
CA ASP A 44 8.37 13.28 -1.52
C ASP A 44 9.74 12.60 -1.58
N MET A 45 10.00 11.66 -0.67
CA MET A 45 11.21 10.84 -0.68
C MET A 45 11.32 10.00 -1.96
N PHE A 46 10.23 9.34 -2.40
CA PHE A 46 10.25 8.54 -3.62
C PHE A 46 10.36 9.39 -4.89
N ARG A 47 9.79 10.59 -4.89
CA ARG A 47 9.92 11.57 -5.97
C ARG A 47 11.36 12.08 -6.09
N SER A 48 11.93 12.53 -4.97
CA SER A 48 13.27 13.12 -4.92
C SER A 48 14.38 12.13 -5.23
N ASN A 49 14.19 10.86 -4.85
CA ASN A 49 15.17 9.80 -5.10
C ASN A 49 15.07 9.18 -6.50
N SER A 50 14.15 9.67 -7.35
CA SER A 50 14.00 9.17 -8.71
C SER A 50 14.70 10.09 -9.71
N PRO A 51 15.55 9.54 -10.61
CA PRO A 51 16.30 10.33 -11.57
C PRO A 51 15.45 11.11 -12.58
N LEU A 52 14.18 10.75 -12.75
CA LEU A 52 13.22 11.45 -13.63
C LEU A 52 12.12 12.17 -12.85
N GLY A 53 12.24 12.31 -11.52
CA GLY A 53 11.16 12.82 -10.66
C GLY A 53 9.97 11.87 -10.50
N GLY A 54 9.93 10.76 -11.25
CA GLY A 54 8.88 9.75 -11.19
C GLY A 54 9.17 8.65 -10.18
N GLY A 55 8.43 8.57 -9.08
CA GLY A 55 8.57 7.49 -8.08
C GLY A 55 7.51 6.38 -8.22
N PHE A 56 6.32 6.78 -8.70
CA PHE A 56 5.15 5.92 -8.74
C PHE A 56 4.63 5.82 -10.17
N VAL A 57 4.50 4.58 -10.65
CA VAL A 57 4.08 4.30 -12.02
C VAL A 57 2.97 3.25 -12.07
N ARG A 58 2.13 3.35 -13.08
CA ARG A 58 1.11 2.37 -13.43
C ARG A 58 1.27 1.99 -14.90
N GLN A 59 1.18 0.69 -15.16
CA GLN A 59 1.13 0.19 -16.52
C GLN A 59 -0.30 0.31 -17.05
N ASP A 60 -0.45 0.92 -18.22
CA ASP A 60 -1.69 0.88 -18.97
C ASP A 60 -1.89 -0.52 -19.59
N ARG A 61 -3.12 -1.03 -19.55
CA ARG A 61 -3.42 -2.39 -20.02
C ARG A 61 -3.58 -2.47 -21.53
N SER A 62 -4.02 -1.38 -22.17
CA SER A 62 -4.21 -1.32 -23.62
C SER A 62 -2.89 -1.18 -24.36
N SER A 63 -2.06 -0.22 -23.94
CA SER A 63 -0.79 0.07 -24.61
C SER A 63 0.40 -0.73 -24.06
N GLY A 64 0.29 -1.28 -22.84
CA GLY A 64 1.41 -1.91 -22.14
C GLY A 64 2.46 -0.92 -21.64
N LEU A 65 2.28 0.38 -21.86
CA LEU A 65 3.20 1.44 -21.48
C LEU A 65 3.07 1.81 -20.01
N TRP A 66 4.15 2.31 -19.43
CA TRP A 66 4.21 2.76 -18.05
C TRP A 66 4.06 4.27 -17.98
N TYR A 67 3.15 4.72 -17.14
CA TYR A 67 2.87 6.13 -16.91
C TYR A 67 3.08 6.46 -15.44
N GLU A 68 3.63 7.64 -15.21
CA GLU A 68 3.68 8.22 -13.88
C GLU A 68 2.27 8.46 -13.36
N ILE A 69 2.04 8.19 -12.08
CA ILE A 69 0.78 8.55 -11.41
C ILE A 69 0.98 9.86 -10.64
N GLY A 70 -0.07 10.68 -10.56
CA GLY A 70 -0.05 11.94 -9.80
C GLY A 70 0.02 11.71 -8.28
N ASP A 71 0.25 12.80 -7.55
CA ASP A 71 0.52 12.75 -6.11
C ASP A 71 -0.66 12.28 -5.28
N GLU A 72 -1.89 12.56 -5.72
CA GLU A 72 -3.09 12.03 -5.07
C GLU A 72 -3.10 10.50 -5.06
N ALA A 73 -2.87 9.88 -6.22
CA ALA A 73 -2.81 8.43 -6.35
C ALA A 73 -1.60 7.83 -5.61
N ALA A 74 -0.47 8.56 -5.56
CA ALA A 74 0.71 8.15 -4.79
C ALA A 74 0.43 8.15 -3.28
N ARG A 75 -0.20 9.22 -2.75
CA ARG A 75 -0.57 9.34 -1.34
C ARG A 75 -1.60 8.29 -0.94
N GLU A 76 -2.62 8.06 -1.77
CA GLU A 76 -3.60 6.99 -1.55
C GLU A 76 -2.89 5.63 -1.50
N LYS A 77 -1.96 5.38 -2.44
CA LYS A 77 -1.19 4.14 -2.49
C LYS A 77 -0.35 3.90 -1.24
N VAL A 78 0.33 4.94 -0.74
CA VAL A 78 1.12 4.91 0.50
C VAL A 78 0.21 4.64 1.70
N GLY A 79 -0.82 5.47 1.90
CA GLY A 79 -1.74 5.35 3.04
C GLY A 79 -2.45 4.00 3.09
N GLN A 80 -2.87 3.48 1.93
CA GLN A 80 -3.44 2.14 1.84
C GLN A 80 -2.44 1.07 2.25
N THR A 81 -1.19 1.16 1.79
CA THR A 81 -0.15 0.18 2.11
C THR A 81 0.18 0.20 3.61
N ILE A 82 0.31 1.37 4.23
CA ILE A 82 0.54 1.51 5.68
C ILE A 82 -0.56 0.78 6.46
N ARG A 83 -1.84 1.08 6.15
CA ARG A 83 -2.99 0.46 6.83
C ARG A 83 -3.01 -1.05 6.66
N GLU A 84 -2.76 -1.54 5.44
CA GLU A 84 -2.68 -2.98 5.17
C GLU A 84 -1.52 -3.66 5.92
N THR A 85 -0.38 -2.98 6.06
CA THR A 85 0.79 -3.51 6.75
C THR A 85 0.58 -3.56 8.25
N LEU A 86 0.00 -2.51 8.86
CA LEU A 86 -0.36 -2.51 10.29
C LEU A 86 -1.30 -3.69 10.63
N VAL A 87 -2.30 -3.94 9.79
CA VAL A 87 -3.21 -5.09 9.97
C VAL A 87 -2.48 -6.43 9.82
N GLN A 88 -1.40 -6.49 9.03
CA GLN A 88 -0.63 -7.72 8.81
C GLN A 88 0.39 -8.04 9.90
N GLN A 89 0.82 -7.05 10.69
CA GLN A 89 1.73 -7.26 11.82
C GLN A 89 1.07 -8.00 12.98
N ASP A 90 -0.26 -8.05 13.03
CA ASP A 90 -1.02 -8.84 13.99
C ASP A 90 -0.78 -10.36 13.77
N PRO A 91 -0.08 -11.04 14.70
CA PRO A 91 0.31 -12.44 14.54
C PRO A 91 -0.90 -13.37 14.43
N GLU A 92 -2.00 -13.06 15.10
CA GLU A 92 -3.22 -13.86 15.02
C GLU A 92 -3.87 -13.77 13.64
N LYS A 93 -3.99 -12.55 13.10
CA LYS A 93 -4.54 -12.34 11.75
C LYS A 93 -3.68 -13.06 10.71
N ARG A 94 -2.36 -13.03 10.88
CA ARG A 94 -1.42 -13.74 10.00
C ARG A 94 -1.59 -15.25 10.09
N ALA A 95 -1.76 -15.81 11.29
CA ALA A 95 -2.04 -17.23 11.50
C ALA A 95 -3.37 -17.66 10.86
N LYS A 96 -4.46 -16.93 11.13
CA LYS A 96 -5.80 -17.15 10.54
C LYS A 96 -5.74 -17.14 8.99
N LYS A 97 -4.99 -16.21 8.40
CA LYS A 97 -4.79 -16.13 6.94
C LYS A 97 -3.99 -17.32 6.39
N ARG A 98 -2.97 -17.81 7.11
CA ARG A 98 -2.21 -19.02 6.73
C ARG A 98 -3.11 -20.26 6.75
N ILE A 99 -3.88 -20.45 7.81
CA ILE A 99 -4.84 -21.57 7.93
C ILE A 99 -5.86 -21.53 6.80
N LYS A 100 -6.49 -20.38 6.55
CA LYS A 100 -7.47 -20.22 5.46
C LYS A 100 -6.89 -20.54 4.08
N ARG A 101 -5.63 -20.15 3.81
CA ARG A 101 -4.93 -20.49 2.57
C ARG A 101 -4.66 -22.00 2.45
N ALA A 102 -4.26 -22.65 3.54
CA ALA A 102 -4.06 -24.10 3.57
C ALA A 102 -5.37 -24.86 3.30
N LEU A 103 -6.47 -24.47 3.98
CA LEU A 103 -7.80 -25.06 3.78
C LEU A 103 -8.29 -24.90 2.33
N ASN A 104 -8.13 -23.72 1.74
CA ASN A 104 -8.51 -23.49 0.34
C ASN A 104 -7.66 -24.32 -0.63
N LYS A 105 -6.37 -24.52 -0.35
CA LYS A 105 -5.50 -25.38 -1.17
C LYS A 105 -5.95 -26.85 -1.08
N ALA A 106 -6.29 -27.34 0.11
CA ALA A 106 -6.82 -28.68 0.31
C ALA A 106 -8.16 -28.90 -0.42
N ARG A 107 -9.11 -27.96 -0.30
CA ARG A 107 -10.39 -28.01 -1.05
C ARG A 107 -10.20 -28.06 -2.56
N LYS A 108 -9.23 -27.34 -3.11
CA LYS A 108 -8.93 -27.36 -4.55
C LYS A 108 -8.28 -28.68 -4.99
N ALA A 109 -7.48 -29.32 -4.13
CA ALA A 109 -6.87 -30.61 -4.44
C ALA A 109 -7.89 -31.76 -4.46
N GLN A 110 -8.92 -31.70 -3.60
CA GLN A 110 -10.03 -32.66 -3.55
C GLN A 110 -11.02 -32.53 -4.72
N LYS A 111 -10.95 -31.43 -5.50
CA LYS A 111 -11.85 -31.16 -6.64
C LYS A 111 -11.24 -31.55 -8.00
N LYS A 112 -10.29 -32.49 -8.03
CA LYS A 112 -9.80 -33.07 -9.29
C LYS A 112 -10.94 -33.86 -9.95
N PRO A 113 -11.23 -33.64 -11.25
CA PRO A 113 -12.27 -34.42 -11.94
C PRO A 113 -11.76 -35.85 -12.14
N SER A 114 -12.50 -36.83 -11.63
CA SER A 114 -12.42 -38.22 -12.06
C SER A 114 -13.02 -38.32 -13.46
N LEU A 115 -12.30 -38.97 -14.38
CA LEU A 115 -12.71 -39.22 -15.76
C LEU A 115 -13.92 -40.17 -15.85
N LEU A 116 -14.69 -39.98 -16.94
CA LEU A 116 -15.84 -40.73 -17.49
C LEU A 116 -17.24 -40.16 -17.15
N ASP A 117 -17.81 -39.36 -18.08
CA ASP A 117 -18.98 -39.73 -18.91
C ASP A 117 -19.36 -38.58 -19.89
N ASP A 118 -19.77 -38.97 -21.09
CA ASP A 118 -20.18 -38.17 -22.24
C ASP A 118 -21.56 -37.51 -22.04
N SER A 119 -21.68 -36.24 -22.46
CA SER A 119 -22.77 -35.75 -23.31
C SER A 119 -22.80 -34.21 -23.29
N ALA A 120 -22.63 -33.65 -24.48
CA ALA A 120 -22.90 -32.25 -24.75
C ALA A 120 -24.39 -31.93 -24.53
N VAL A 121 -24.67 -30.96 -23.68
CA VAL A 121 -25.82 -30.06 -23.83
C VAL A 121 -25.36 -28.65 -23.46
N SER A 122 -25.37 -27.82 -24.49
CA SER A 122 -25.32 -26.37 -24.47
C SER A 122 -26.49 -25.79 -23.70
N GLU A 123 -26.25 -24.79 -22.85
CA GLU A 123 -26.98 -23.50 -22.88
C GLU A 123 -26.41 -22.50 -21.87
N SER A 124 -25.84 -21.42 -22.43
CA SER A 124 -25.74 -20.04 -21.93
C SER A 124 -25.60 -19.77 -20.42
N GLU A 125 -24.35 -19.65 -19.96
CA GLU A 125 -24.01 -18.80 -18.82
C GLU A 125 -24.00 -17.33 -19.32
N SER A 126 -25.15 -16.68 -19.32
CA SER A 126 -25.21 -15.22 -19.36
C SER A 126 -24.52 -14.70 -18.10
N SER A 127 -23.24 -14.35 -18.25
CA SER A 127 -22.43 -13.71 -17.22
C SER A 127 -22.99 -12.32 -17.00
N SER A 128 -24.03 -12.25 -16.16
CA SER A 128 -24.49 -11.03 -15.53
C SER A 128 -23.28 -10.40 -14.85
N SER A 129 -22.81 -9.33 -15.48
CA SER A 129 -21.82 -8.41 -14.96
C SER A 129 -22.33 -7.90 -13.62
N SER A 130 -21.98 -8.58 -12.54
CA SER A 130 -22.17 -8.03 -11.19
C SER A 130 -21.04 -7.05 -10.95
N CYS A 131 -21.23 -5.87 -11.54
CA CYS A 131 -20.79 -4.61 -10.98
C CYS A 131 -21.00 -4.69 -9.48
N ARG A 132 -19.91 -4.80 -8.71
CA ARG A 132 -20.00 -4.65 -7.27
C ARG A 132 -20.49 -3.23 -7.02
N PRO A 133 -21.64 -3.02 -6.37
CA PRO A 133 -22.09 -1.69 -6.06
C PRO A 133 -21.04 -1.02 -5.19
N ILE A 134 -20.67 0.18 -5.62
CA ILE A 134 -20.00 1.18 -4.81
C ILE A 134 -20.93 1.37 -3.60
N HIS A 135 -20.52 0.86 -2.44
CA HIS A 135 -21.20 1.20 -1.20
C HIS A 135 -21.15 2.72 -1.05
N PRO A 136 -22.27 3.42 -0.85
CA PRO A 136 -22.22 4.78 -0.38
C PRO A 136 -21.75 4.71 1.08
N LEU A 137 -20.45 4.92 1.31
CA LEU A 137 -19.98 5.36 2.61
C LEU A 137 -20.40 6.82 2.77
N ALA A 138 -21.68 7.01 3.09
CA ALA A 138 -22.12 8.20 3.79
C ALA A 138 -21.53 8.15 5.20
N LYS A 139 -20.34 8.73 5.36
CA LYS A 139 -19.98 9.51 6.56
C LYS A 139 -19.12 10.67 6.07
N ALA A 140 -19.70 11.87 6.19
CA ALA A 140 -19.05 13.14 5.95
C ALA A 140 -17.76 13.22 6.79
N GLY A 141 -16.63 12.95 6.14
CA GLY A 141 -15.33 13.44 6.56
C GLY A 141 -14.95 14.63 5.69
N PRO A 142 -14.12 15.56 6.19
CA PRO A 142 -13.69 16.72 5.42
C PRO A 142 -13.10 16.25 4.09
N THR A 143 -13.58 16.85 2.99
CA THR A 143 -13.07 16.57 1.66
C THR A 143 -11.61 17.02 1.60
N TYR A 144 -10.78 16.25 0.90
CA TYR A 144 -9.32 16.37 0.91
C TYR A 144 -8.78 17.77 0.56
N THR A 145 -9.58 18.62 -0.08
CA THR A 145 -9.32 20.06 -0.28
C THR A 145 -9.07 20.81 1.03
N GLU A 146 -9.77 20.48 2.12
CA GLU A 146 -9.51 21.07 3.44
C GLU A 146 -8.14 20.66 3.99
N ALA A 147 -7.65 19.47 3.68
CA ALA A 147 -6.33 19.02 4.16
C ALA A 147 -5.17 19.74 3.45
N ASP A 148 -5.32 20.06 2.15
CA ASP A 148 -4.37 20.90 1.40
C ASP A 148 -4.44 22.37 1.85
N GLU A 149 -5.62 22.90 2.15
CA GLU A 149 -5.80 24.26 2.68
C GLU A 149 -5.23 24.40 4.11
N MET A 150 -5.42 23.39 4.96
CA MET A 150 -4.78 23.31 6.28
C MET A 150 -3.26 23.16 6.20
N LEU A 151 -2.73 22.55 5.13
CA LEU A 151 -1.29 22.41 4.91
C LEU A 151 -0.66 23.72 4.41
N ALA A 152 -1.37 24.47 3.55
CA ALA A 152 -0.96 25.80 3.10
C ALA A 152 -0.93 26.84 4.25
N ALA A 153 -1.66 26.57 5.34
CA ALA A 153 -1.67 27.39 6.55
C ALA A 153 -0.55 27.04 7.57
N ILE A 154 0.28 26.02 7.32
CA ILE A 154 1.40 25.68 8.19
C ILE A 154 2.58 26.60 7.85
N PRO A 155 3.14 27.37 8.82
CA PRO A 155 4.28 28.22 8.56
C PRO A 155 5.47 27.41 8.04
N PRO A 156 6.17 27.86 6.98
CA PRO A 156 7.17 27.07 6.25
C PRO A 156 8.36 26.60 7.11
N GLN A 157 8.57 27.22 8.27
CA GLN A 157 9.62 26.86 9.23
C GLN A 157 9.43 25.44 9.80
N LEU A 158 8.20 24.92 9.92
CA LEU A 158 7.92 23.58 10.48
C LEU A 158 8.04 22.44 9.47
N VAL A 159 8.08 22.74 8.17
CA VAL A 159 8.12 21.71 7.10
C VAL A 159 9.56 21.30 6.77
N LEU A 160 10.54 22.19 6.98
CA LEU A 160 11.92 21.96 6.56
C LEU A 160 12.77 21.15 7.55
N GLU A 161 12.38 21.07 8.83
CA GLU A 161 13.14 20.32 9.85
C GLU A 161 12.82 18.82 9.86
N SER A 162 11.66 18.40 9.33
CA SER A 162 11.26 16.98 9.30
C SER A 162 12.03 16.12 8.29
N SER A 163 12.74 16.74 7.33
CA SER A 163 13.37 16.02 6.22
C SER A 163 14.82 15.58 6.51
N ARG A 164 15.49 16.18 7.50
CA ARG A 164 16.91 15.92 7.79
C ARG A 164 17.14 14.86 8.88
N ASP A 165 16.17 14.61 9.76
CA ASP A 165 16.33 13.67 10.88
C ASP A 165 15.87 12.23 10.59
N TRP A 166 15.44 11.92 9.35
CA TRP A 166 14.99 10.58 9.00
C TRP A 166 16.14 9.53 8.91
N PHE A 167 17.39 9.99 8.78
CA PHE A 167 18.56 9.13 8.52
C PHE A 167 19.79 9.43 9.40
N LYS A 168 19.61 9.66 10.70
CA LYS A 168 20.74 9.50 11.64
C LYS A 168 20.80 8.03 12.07
N PRO A 169 21.88 7.28 11.74
CA PRO A 169 22.12 6.00 12.40
C PRO A 169 22.26 6.24 13.90
N LYS A 170 21.63 5.41 14.74
CA LYS A 170 21.91 5.38 16.18
C LYS A 170 23.42 5.12 16.32
N ALA A 171 24.16 6.11 16.81
CA ALA A 171 25.51 5.87 17.31
C ALA A 171 25.41 4.80 18.40
N GLN A 172 26.16 3.72 18.17
CA GLN A 172 26.29 2.60 19.09
C GLN A 172 26.87 3.13 20.41
N CYS A 173 26.31 2.70 21.55
CA CYS A 173 26.95 2.84 22.85
C CYS A 173 28.34 2.20 22.79
N GLU A 174 29.40 3.00 22.92
CA GLU A 174 30.69 2.51 23.37
C GLU A 174 30.63 2.49 24.89
N SER A 175 30.68 1.28 25.42
CA SER A 175 30.81 0.97 26.83
C SER A 175 32.21 1.36 27.32
N ASP A 176 32.25 2.25 28.30
CA ASP A 176 33.33 2.33 29.28
C ASP A 176 33.51 0.96 29.93
N THR A 177 34.66 0.32 29.71
CA THR A 177 35.26 -0.57 30.72
C THR A 177 36.76 -0.64 30.50
N SER A 178 37.48 0.22 31.22
CA SER A 178 38.55 -0.12 32.17
C SER A 178 39.80 0.75 32.05
#